data_AF-C0ZZ62-F1
#
_entry.id   AF-C0ZZ62-F1
#
_cell.length_a   1.000
_cell.length_b   1.000
_cell.length_c   1.000
_cell.angle_alpha   90.00
_cell.angle_beta   90.00
_cell.angle_gamma   90.00
#
_symmetry.space_group_name_H-M   'P 1'
#
loop_
_entity.id
_entity.type
_entity.pdbx_description
1 polymer ?
#
loop_
_entity_poly.entity_id
_entity_poly.type
_entity_poly.pdbx_seq_one_letter_code
_entity_poly.pdbx_strand_id
1 'polypeptide(L)'
;MSRVHSPPAPLLSDTVLTTLTNWGVMMSELTVVTDDIRRYGSTSAEAAGHIAQAAAVDLGANIAAVAPAVGPVGIEFLAAFARAQATHTKDVAALATFYAGNAATASAAAQAYDTTDLSTASDLAGIAGSTDVTA
;
A
#
# COMPACT_ATOMS: atom_id res chain seq x y z
N MET A 1 -4.66 -32.88 -52.22
CA MET A 1 -3.36 -32.92 -51.50
C MET A 1 -2.97 -31.49 -51.17
N SER A 2 -3.34 -30.99 -49.99
CA SER A 2 -3.10 -29.60 -49.58
C SER A 2 -1.74 -29.51 -48.90
N ARG A 3 -0.80 -28.73 -49.45
CA ARG A 3 0.52 -28.52 -48.84
C ARG A 3 0.36 -27.59 -47.63
N VAL A 4 0.65 -28.12 -46.44
CA VAL A 4 0.79 -27.33 -45.21
C VAL A 4 2.00 -26.41 -45.40
N HIS A 5 1.74 -25.14 -45.66
CA HIS A 5 2.76 -24.09 -45.64
C HIS A 5 3.00 -23.72 -44.17
N SER A 6 4.01 -24.32 -43.55
CA SER A 6 4.48 -23.86 -42.24
C SER A 6 5.03 -22.43 -42.39
N PRO A 7 4.53 -21.46 -41.62
CA PRO A 7 5.13 -20.13 -41.60
C PRO A 7 6.57 -20.23 -41.07
N PRO A 8 7.51 -19.42 -41.60
CA PRO A 8 8.88 -19.40 -41.12
C PRO A 8 8.92 -18.95 -39.65
N ALA A 9 9.79 -19.59 -38.84
CA ALA A 9 10.01 -19.19 -37.46
C ALA A 9 10.50 -17.73 -37.42
N PRO A 10 9.95 -16.87 -36.54
CA PRO A 10 10.37 -15.48 -36.45
C PRO A 10 11.86 -15.40 -36.12
N LEU A 11 12.57 -14.47 -36.75
CA LEU A 11 13.97 -14.22 -36.46
C LEU A 11 14.08 -13.70 -35.03
N LEU A 12 15.14 -14.07 -34.30
CA LEU A 12 15.38 -13.60 -32.93
C LEU A 12 15.27 -12.06 -32.81
N SER A 13 15.65 -11.34 -33.86
CA SER A 13 15.52 -9.89 -33.97
C SER A 13 14.09 -9.38 -33.93
N ASP A 14 13.13 -10.10 -34.52
CA ASP A 14 11.72 -9.72 -34.53
C ASP A 14 11.09 -9.93 -33.15
N THR A 15 11.45 -11.02 -32.46
CA THR A 15 10.99 -11.28 -31.09
C THR A 15 11.52 -10.24 -30.11
N VAL A 16 12.80 -9.88 -30.22
CA VAL A 16 13.42 -8.84 -29.38
C VAL A 16 12.83 -7.47 -29.68
N LEU A 17 12.66 -7.10 -30.96
CA LEU A 17 12.08 -5.81 -31.34
C LEU A 17 10.62 -5.70 -30.91
N THR A 18 9.85 -6.78 -31.03
CA THR A 18 8.45 -6.83 -30.55
C THR A 18 8.40 -6.71 -29.03
N THR A 19 9.29 -7.37 -28.30
CA THR A 19 9.36 -7.29 -26.83
C THR A 19 9.75 -5.88 -26.36
N LEU A 20 10.73 -5.25 -27.02
CA LEU A 20 11.18 -3.89 -26.74
C LEU A 20 10.11 -2.84 -27.09
N THR A 21 9.42 -3.01 -28.22
CA THR A 21 8.30 -2.14 -28.60
C THR A 21 7.14 -2.30 -27.63
N ASN A 22 6.82 -3.53 -27.23
CA ASN A 22 5.81 -3.81 -26.23
C ASN A 22 6.19 -3.22 -24.87
N TRP A 23 7.46 -3.29 -24.45
CA TRP A 23 7.96 -2.58 -23.26
C TRP A 23 7.85 -1.06 -23.38
N GLY A 24 8.21 -0.49 -24.54
CA GLY A 24 8.07 0.95 -24.80
C GLY A 24 6.62 1.42 -24.74
N VAL A 25 5.70 0.64 -25.31
CA VAL A 25 4.25 0.89 -25.25
C VAL A 25 3.68 0.69 -23.83
N MET A 26 4.17 -0.32 -23.09
CA MET A 26 3.76 -0.58 -21.71
C MET A 26 4.30 0.48 -20.72
N MET A 27 5.49 1.05 -20.96
CA MET A 27 6.03 2.16 -20.18
C MET A 27 5.38 3.51 -20.51
N SER A 28 4.84 3.68 -21.73
CA SER A 28 4.13 4.92 -22.09
C SER A 28 2.78 5.09 -21.38
N GLU A 29 2.24 4.04 -20.75
CA GLU A 29 0.96 4.07 -20.04
C GLU A 29 1.14 3.79 -18.53
N LEU A 30 2.05 4.50 -17.88
CA LEU A 30 2.12 4.57 -16.41
C LEU A 30 1.43 5.84 -15.94
N THR A 31 0.20 5.71 -15.44
CA THR A 31 -0.55 6.81 -14.83
C THR A 31 -0.68 6.61 -13.33
N VAL A 32 -0.51 7.70 -12.58
CA VAL A 32 -0.69 7.72 -11.13
C VAL A 32 -1.96 8.49 -10.80
N VAL A 33 -2.87 7.82 -10.10
CA VAL A 33 -4.12 8.41 -9.62
C VAL A 33 -3.93 8.81 -8.15
N THR A 34 -3.62 10.09 -7.90
CA THR A 34 -3.33 10.56 -6.53
C THR A 34 -4.52 10.46 -5.58
N ASP A 35 -5.74 10.49 -6.11
CA ASP A 35 -6.97 10.25 -5.33
C ASP A 35 -7.08 8.82 -4.80
N ASP A 36 -6.67 7.82 -5.59
CA ASP A 36 -6.66 6.42 -5.13
C ASP A 36 -5.59 6.22 -4.04
N ILE A 37 -4.44 6.88 -4.16
CA ILE A 37 -3.40 6.88 -3.13
C ILE A 37 -3.93 7.51 -1.84
N ARG A 38 -4.65 8.65 -1.91
CA ARG A 38 -5.29 9.26 -0.73
C ARG A 38 -6.34 8.34 -0.13
N ARG A 39 -7.16 7.68 -0.95
CA ARG A 39 -8.18 6.74 -0.50
C ARG A 39 -7.57 5.55 0.24
N TYR A 40 -6.47 5.00 -0.26
CA TYR A 40 -5.70 3.98 0.44
C TYR A 40 -5.18 4.50 1.80
N GLY A 41 -4.69 5.75 1.83
CA GLY A 41 -4.28 6.41 3.05
C GLY A 41 -5.40 6.53 4.09
N SER A 42 -6.59 6.98 3.67
CA SER A 42 -7.78 7.07 4.52
C SER A 42 -8.19 5.70 5.07
N THR A 43 -8.21 4.68 4.22
CA THR A 43 -8.55 3.30 4.61
C THR A 43 -7.54 2.76 5.64
N SER A 44 -6.27 3.08 5.47
CA SER A 44 -5.22 2.69 6.42
C SER A 44 -5.37 3.41 7.77
N ALA A 45 -5.75 4.69 7.76
CA ALA A 45 -6.03 5.43 8.99
C ALA A 45 -7.26 4.88 9.73
N GLU A 46 -8.33 4.53 9.01
CA GLU A 46 -9.51 3.86 9.57
C GLU A 46 -9.14 2.51 10.19
N ALA A 47 -8.36 1.70 9.49
CA ALA A 47 -7.86 0.42 10.00
C ALA A 47 -7.04 0.61 11.29
N ALA A 48 -6.13 1.59 11.33
CA ALA A 48 -5.37 1.92 12.53
C ALA A 48 -6.29 2.27 13.71
N GLY A 49 -7.33 3.07 13.46
CA GLY A 49 -8.34 3.44 14.47
C GLY A 49 -9.12 2.23 15.01
N HIS A 50 -9.59 1.34 14.14
CA HIS A 50 -10.29 0.12 14.53
C HIS A 50 -9.40 -0.83 15.35
N ILE A 51 -8.14 -1.00 14.94
CA ILE A 51 -7.18 -1.85 15.65
C ILE A 51 -6.88 -1.29 17.05
N ALA A 52 -6.68 0.03 17.17
CA ALA A 52 -6.44 0.67 18.46
C ALA A 52 -7.64 0.55 19.41
N GLN A 53 -8.87 0.66 18.90
CA GLN A 53 -10.08 0.43 19.69
C GLN A 53 -10.19 -1.02 20.18
N ALA A 54 -9.91 -2.00 19.30
CA ALA A 54 -9.92 -3.41 19.68
C ALA A 54 -8.88 -3.72 20.77
N ALA A 55 -7.69 -3.10 20.71
CA ALA A 55 -6.64 -3.27 21.72
C ALA A 55 -7.05 -2.78 23.12
N ALA A 56 -7.81 -1.69 23.20
CA ALA A 56 -8.21 -1.08 24.48
C ALA A 56 -9.20 -1.94 25.29
N VAL A 57 -9.93 -2.84 24.64
CA VAL A 57 -10.96 -3.69 25.27
C VAL A 57 -10.36 -4.95 25.93
N ASP A 58 -9.12 -5.33 25.58
CA ASP A 58 -8.74 -6.75 25.60
C ASP A 58 -7.90 -7.21 26.82
N LEU A 59 -7.29 -6.31 27.60
CA LEU A 59 -6.33 -6.75 28.63
C LEU A 59 -6.99 -7.05 29.99
N GLY A 60 -7.75 -6.10 30.54
CA GLY A 60 -8.34 -6.23 31.87
C GLY A 60 -9.57 -7.15 31.90
N ALA A 61 -10.42 -7.06 30.88
CA ALA A 61 -11.65 -7.83 30.78
C ALA A 61 -11.37 -9.34 30.58
N ASN A 62 -10.39 -9.68 29.75
CA ASN A 62 -10.07 -11.09 29.47
C ASN A 62 -9.44 -11.80 30.67
N ILE A 63 -8.55 -11.13 31.41
CA ILE A 63 -7.94 -11.73 32.61
C ILE A 63 -9.00 -11.92 33.71
N ALA A 64 -9.88 -10.93 33.91
CA ALA A 64 -10.96 -11.00 34.90
C ALA A 64 -12.02 -12.05 34.53
N ALA A 65 -12.30 -12.25 33.25
CA ALA A 65 -13.27 -13.24 32.77
C ALA A 65 -12.76 -14.69 32.92
N VAL A 66 -11.45 -14.91 32.81
CA VAL A 66 -10.84 -16.25 32.86
C VAL A 66 -10.53 -16.70 34.29
N ALA A 67 -10.25 -15.77 35.21
CA ALA A 67 -9.88 -16.07 36.59
C ALA A 67 -10.84 -17.03 37.35
N PRO A 68 -12.19 -16.90 37.25
CA PRO A 68 -13.12 -17.80 37.92
C PRO A 68 -13.10 -19.23 37.37
N ALA A 69 -12.79 -19.40 36.08
CA ALA A 69 -12.82 -20.70 35.39
C ALA A 69 -11.61 -21.59 35.75
N VAL A 70 -10.47 -20.97 36.08
CA VAL A 70 -9.21 -21.68 36.36
C VAL A 70 -8.97 -21.93 37.85
N GLY A 71 -9.68 -21.21 38.72
CA GLY A 71 -9.66 -21.40 40.17
C GLY A 71 -8.27 -21.25 40.80
N PRO A 72 -8.10 -21.66 42.08
CA PRO A 72 -6.85 -21.51 42.83
C PRO A 72 -5.69 -22.35 42.29
N VAL A 73 -5.98 -23.43 41.56
CA VAL A 73 -4.96 -24.34 40.99
C VAL A 73 -4.36 -23.77 39.71
N GLY A 74 -5.08 -22.90 39.00
CA GLY A 74 -4.68 -22.32 37.72
C GLY A 74 -3.82 -21.06 37.80
N ILE A 75 -3.21 -20.74 38.95
CA ILE A 75 -2.45 -19.49 39.14
C ILE A 75 -1.29 -19.34 38.13
N GLU A 76 -0.54 -20.41 37.88
CA GLU A 76 0.56 -20.38 36.88
C GLU A 76 0.04 -20.18 35.46
N PHE A 77 -1.12 -20.77 35.14
CA PHE A 77 -1.79 -20.51 33.87
C PHE A 77 -2.23 -19.04 33.77
N LEU A 78 -2.81 -18.48 34.83
CA LEU A 78 -3.27 -17.09 34.84
C LEU A 78 -2.08 -16.12 34.68
N ALA A 79 -0.94 -16.43 35.28
CA ALA A 79 0.29 -15.66 35.10
C ALA A 79 0.83 -15.77 33.65
N ALA A 80 0.82 -16.96 33.06
CA ALA A 80 1.21 -17.16 31.66
C ALA A 80 0.25 -16.44 30.69
N PHE A 81 -1.06 -16.51 30.95
CA PHE A 81 -2.10 -15.84 30.17
C PHE A 81 -1.97 -14.32 30.25
N ALA A 82 -1.72 -13.76 31.45
CA ALA A 82 -1.51 -12.33 31.62
C ALA A 82 -0.27 -11.83 30.84
N ARG A 83 0.83 -12.61 30.84
CA ARG A 83 2.02 -12.30 30.02
C ARG A 83 1.70 -12.37 28.52
N ALA A 84 0.95 -13.39 28.08
CA ALA A 84 0.54 -13.53 26.69
C ALA A 84 -0.34 -12.37 26.23
N GLN A 85 -1.35 -11.96 27.03
CA GLN A 85 -2.19 -10.81 26.73
C GLN A 85 -1.39 -9.50 26.68
N ALA A 86 -0.38 -9.34 27.55
CA ALA A 86 0.49 -8.17 27.51
C ALA A 86 1.33 -8.12 26.22
N THR A 87 1.86 -9.26 25.75
CA THR A 87 2.54 -9.35 24.45
C THR A 87 1.56 -9.10 23.30
N HIS A 88 0.38 -9.71 23.32
CA HIS A 88 -0.66 -9.50 22.32
C HIS A 88 -1.03 -8.02 22.18
N THR A 89 -1.25 -7.33 23.31
CA THR A 89 -1.59 -5.91 23.32
C THR A 89 -0.48 -5.06 22.69
N LYS A 90 0.79 -5.39 22.93
CA LYS A 90 1.93 -4.72 22.30
C LYS A 90 1.96 -4.94 20.78
N ASP A 91 1.74 -6.18 20.34
CA ASP A 91 1.75 -6.52 18.92
C ASP A 91 0.60 -5.83 18.16
N VAL A 92 -0.59 -5.77 18.77
CA VAL A 92 -1.75 -5.04 18.21
C VAL A 92 -1.49 -3.53 18.15
N ALA A 93 -0.83 -2.95 19.16
CA ALA A 93 -0.43 -1.54 19.13
C ALA A 93 0.61 -1.24 18.04
N ALA A 94 1.56 -2.16 17.83
CA ALA A 94 2.53 -2.07 16.74
C ALA A 94 1.84 -2.15 15.37
N LEU A 95 0.84 -3.02 15.23
CA LEU A 95 0.04 -3.13 14.00
C LEU A 95 -0.77 -1.86 13.71
N ALA A 96 -1.41 -1.25 14.72
CA ALA A 96 -2.09 0.03 14.55
C ALA A 96 -1.12 1.12 14.08
N THR A 97 0.08 1.17 14.68
CA THR A 97 1.14 2.11 14.28
C THR A 97 1.59 1.90 12.84
N PHE A 98 1.71 0.64 12.39
CA PHE A 98 2.05 0.32 11.00
C PHE A 98 1.03 0.88 10.00
N TYR A 99 -0.27 0.69 10.26
CA TYR A 99 -1.31 1.23 9.39
C TYR A 99 -1.37 2.76 9.41
N ALA A 100 -1.10 3.40 10.56
CA ALA A 100 -0.94 4.85 10.63
C ALA A 100 0.27 5.33 9.79
N GLY A 101 1.37 4.58 9.79
CA GLY A 101 2.54 4.85 8.94
C GLY A 101 2.22 4.73 7.45
N ASN A 102 1.43 3.73 7.05
CA ASN A 102 0.96 3.60 5.66
C ASN A 102 0.09 4.79 5.25
N ALA A 103 -0.81 5.25 6.12
CA ALA A 103 -1.62 6.43 5.87
C ALA A 103 -0.77 7.69 5.63
N ALA A 104 0.22 7.93 6.50
CA ALA A 104 1.15 9.05 6.36
C ALA A 104 1.97 8.98 5.06
N THR A 105 2.49 7.79 4.75
CA THR A 105 3.30 7.56 3.53
C THR A 105 2.47 7.78 2.27
N ALA A 106 1.23 7.27 2.23
CA ALA A 106 0.33 7.47 1.10
C ALA A 106 -0.01 8.96 0.90
N SER A 107 -0.32 9.68 1.97
CA SER A 107 -0.57 11.12 1.90
C SER A 107 0.63 11.89 1.36
N ALA A 108 1.84 11.57 1.84
CA ALA A 108 3.08 12.20 1.38
C ALA A 108 3.35 11.89 -0.10
N ALA A 109 3.13 10.64 -0.53
CA ALA A 109 3.30 10.25 -1.92
C ALA A 109 2.33 10.99 -2.86
N ALA A 110 1.04 11.06 -2.51
CA ALA A 110 0.04 11.79 -3.29
C ALA A 110 0.41 13.27 -3.43
N GLN A 111 0.87 13.90 -2.33
CA GLN A 111 1.30 15.30 -2.35
C GLN A 111 2.54 15.52 -3.23
N ALA A 112 3.49 14.59 -3.22
CA ALA A 112 4.69 14.67 -4.06
C ALA A 112 4.35 14.58 -5.55
N TYR A 113 3.41 13.70 -5.93
CA TYR A 113 2.93 13.61 -7.31
C TYR A 113 2.25 14.90 -7.76
N ASP A 114 1.28 15.42 -7.01
CA ASP A 114 0.59 16.68 -7.34
C ASP A 114 1.58 17.85 -7.46
N THR A 115 2.55 17.94 -6.55
CA THR A 115 3.56 19.01 -6.57
C THR A 115 4.42 18.94 -7.83
N THR A 116 4.84 17.73 -8.20
CA THR A 116 5.66 17.51 -9.40
C THR A 116 4.89 17.81 -10.67
N ASP A 117 3.63 17.37 -10.74
CA ASP A 117 2.76 17.61 -11.89
C ASP A 117 2.47 19.10 -12.08
N LEU A 118 2.14 19.81 -11.00
CA LEU A 118 1.88 21.25 -11.03
C LEU A 118 3.13 22.06 -11.40
N SER A 119 4.31 21.68 -10.90
CA SER A 119 5.58 22.30 -11.29
C SER A 119 5.85 22.10 -12.78
N THR A 120 5.69 20.86 -13.27
CA THR A 120 5.90 20.52 -14.67
C THR A 120 4.95 21.28 -15.59
N ALA A 121 3.66 21.35 -15.22
CA ALA A 121 2.65 22.11 -15.95
C ALA A 121 2.98 23.61 -16.00
N SER A 122 3.49 24.17 -14.89
CA SER A 122 3.90 25.58 -14.81
C SER A 122 5.10 25.88 -15.71
N ASP A 123 6.10 25.00 -15.72
CA ASP A 123 7.28 25.12 -16.58
C ASP A 123 6.89 25.05 -18.07
N LEU A 124 6.04 24.09 -18.44
CA LEU A 124 5.51 23.95 -19.79
C LEU A 124 4.72 25.17 -20.24
N ALA A 125 3.85 25.72 -19.38
CA ALA A 125 3.09 26.93 -19.68
C ALA A 125 4.02 28.14 -19.87
N GLY A 126 5.08 28.26 -19.08
CA GLY A 126 6.10 29.29 -19.24
C GLY A 126 6.83 29.20 -20.59
N ILE A 127 7.23 28.00 -20.99
CA ILE A 127 7.87 27.75 -22.29
C ILE A 127 6.89 28.08 -23.44
N ALA A 128 5.66 27.59 -23.38
CA ALA A 128 4.65 27.85 -24.41
C ALA A 128 4.36 29.35 -24.58
N GLY A 129 4.26 30.08 -23.47
CA GLY A 129 4.12 31.54 -23.50
C GLY A 129 5.33 32.24 -24.14
N SER A 130 6.55 31.73 -23.92
CA SER A 130 7.75 32.28 -24.56
C SER A 130 7.79 32.04 -26.08
N THR A 131 7.28 30.90 -26.55
CA THR A 131 7.21 30.58 -27.99
C THR A 131 6.17 31.42 -28.72
N ASP A 132 5.06 31.76 -28.06
CA ASP A 132 4.00 32.60 -28.64
C ASP A 132 4.43 34.08 -28.78
N VAL A 133 5.35 34.55 -27.92
CA VAL A 133 5.94 35.90 -28.00
C VAL A 133 6.97 36.02 -29.14
N THR A 134 7.49 34.91 -29.65
CA THR A 134 8.51 34.88 -30.72
C THR A 134 7.98 34.51 -32.11
N ALA A 135 6.67 34.22 -32.24
CA ALA A 135 5.96 33.99 -33.50
C ALA A 135 5.24 35.26 -33.99
#